data_AF-A0A1U7VP44-F1
#
_entry.id   AF-A0A1U7VP44-F1
#
_cell.length_a   1.000
_cell.length_b   1.000
_cell.length_c   1.000
_cell.angle_alpha   90.00
_cell.angle_beta   90.00
_cell.angle_gamma   90.00
#
_symmetry.space_group_name_H-M   'P 1'
#
loop_
_entity.id
_entity.type
_entity.pdbx_description
1 polymer ?
#
loop_
_entity_poly.entity_id
_entity_poly.type
_entity_poly.pdbx_seq_one_letter_code
_entity_poly.pdbx_strand_id
1 'polypeptide(L)'
;MEQREMKELIPLHQTIIKMEDHHQQQQKYPHDISLNVPINRRKKGGIITMPFIIANEALESTASYGLLPNMTKYLMKDYRMGITTAQNLLFFWSAATNFLPLIGAFVADSYLGRFVTIGLGCIFSLLCGPGRSN
;
A
#
# COMPACT_ATOMS: atom_id res chain seq x y z
N MET A 1 60.98 27.94 -18.29
CA MET A 1 60.58 26.79 -17.44
C MET A 1 59.07 26.59 -17.38
N GLU A 2 58.27 27.30 -18.18
CA GLU A 2 56.79 27.16 -18.19
C GLU A 2 56.24 26.33 -19.37
N GLN A 3 57.12 25.77 -20.21
CA GLN A 3 56.72 24.93 -21.36
C GLN A 3 57.03 23.44 -21.14
N ARG A 4 57.36 23.05 -19.90
CA ARG A 4 57.45 21.64 -19.48
C ARG A 4 56.22 21.18 -18.68
N GLU A 5 55.55 22.09 -17.99
CA GLU A 5 54.25 21.84 -17.34
C GLU A 5 53.13 21.56 -18.39
N MET A 6 53.22 22.18 -19.57
CA MET A 6 52.32 21.95 -20.73
C MET A 6 52.61 20.66 -21.52
N LYS A 7 53.38 19.71 -20.97
CA LYS A 7 53.51 18.35 -21.53
C LYS A 7 53.06 17.24 -20.57
N GLU A 8 52.98 17.52 -19.27
CA GLU A 8 52.42 16.60 -18.26
C GLU A 8 50.94 16.86 -17.92
N LEU A 9 50.36 18.02 -18.28
CA LEU A 9 48.90 18.21 -18.18
C LEU A 9 48.10 17.49 -19.29
N ILE A 10 48.76 17.05 -20.37
CA ILE A 10 48.12 16.35 -21.49
C ILE A 10 47.54 14.99 -21.07
N PRO A 11 48.26 14.10 -20.35
CA PRO A 11 47.66 12.84 -19.89
C PRO A 11 46.56 13.07 -18.86
N LEU A 12 46.68 14.08 -17.97
CA LEU A 12 45.67 14.35 -16.95
C LEU A 12 44.37 14.88 -17.54
N HIS A 13 44.43 15.80 -18.52
CA HIS A 13 43.24 16.22 -19.26
C HIS A 13 42.59 15.05 -20.00
N GLN A 14 43.39 14.16 -20.59
CA GLN A 14 42.87 12.95 -21.25
C GLN A 14 42.31 11.94 -20.24
N THR A 15 42.81 11.91 -19.01
CA THR A 15 42.27 11.05 -17.96
C THR A 15 40.97 11.66 -17.41
N ILE A 16 40.87 12.98 -17.24
CA ILE A 16 39.64 13.65 -16.83
C ILE A 16 38.57 13.54 -17.92
N ILE A 17 38.90 13.72 -19.20
CA ILE A 17 37.95 13.53 -20.32
C ILE A 17 37.52 12.06 -20.42
N LYS A 18 38.46 11.12 -20.24
CA LYS A 18 38.15 9.67 -20.25
C LYS A 18 37.35 9.26 -19.01
N MET A 19 37.59 9.87 -17.85
CA MET A 19 36.79 9.69 -16.63
C MET A 19 35.41 10.35 -16.77
N GLU A 20 35.29 11.50 -17.44
CA GLU A 20 33.99 12.13 -17.72
C GLU A 20 33.15 11.25 -18.67
N ASP A 21 33.78 10.64 -19.68
CA ASP A 21 33.14 9.61 -20.53
C ASP A 21 32.68 8.39 -19.69
N HIS A 22 33.50 7.94 -18.74
CA HIS A 22 33.16 6.82 -17.86
C HIS A 22 32.08 7.16 -16.82
N HIS A 23 31.94 8.44 -16.42
CA HIS A 23 30.92 8.87 -15.46
C HIS A 23 29.61 9.29 -16.13
N GLN A 24 29.62 9.72 -17.41
CA GLN A 24 28.39 10.01 -18.16
C GLN A 24 27.66 8.76 -18.67
N GLN A 25 28.25 7.57 -18.58
CA GLN A 25 27.59 6.33 -19.00
C GLN A 25 26.75 5.66 -17.89
N GLN A 26 26.69 6.22 -16.67
CA GLN A 26 25.86 5.70 -15.58
C GLN A 26 24.61 6.52 -15.27
N GLN A 27 24.34 7.60 -16.03
CA GLN A 27 23.11 8.38 -15.91
C GLN A 27 22.40 8.61 -17.25
N LYS A 28 22.38 7.58 -18.09
CA LYS A 28 21.38 7.41 -19.14
C LYS A 28 20.60 6.15 -18.78
N TYR A 29 19.37 6.33 -18.27
CA TYR A 29 18.46 5.22 -17.99
C TYR A 29 18.44 4.27 -19.20
N PRO A 30 18.92 3.03 -19.08
CA PRO A 30 18.86 2.07 -20.16
C PRO A 30 17.39 1.76 -20.41
N HIS A 31 16.92 2.27 -21.53
CA HIS A 31 15.57 2.12 -22.00
C HIS A 31 15.42 0.79 -22.75
N ASP A 32 15.80 -0.32 -22.10
CA ASP A 32 15.52 -1.73 -22.46
C ASP A 32 16.45 -2.71 -21.72
N ILE A 33 16.37 -2.79 -20.39
CA ILE A 33 16.61 -4.11 -19.79
C ILE A 33 15.39 -4.94 -20.18
N SER A 34 15.50 -5.61 -21.32
CA SER A 34 14.71 -6.80 -21.67
C SER A 34 15.09 -7.89 -20.67
N LEU A 35 14.70 -7.69 -19.41
CA LEU A 35 14.47 -8.80 -18.52
C LEU A 35 13.33 -9.53 -19.23
N ASN A 36 13.64 -10.64 -19.89
CA ASN A 36 12.68 -11.68 -20.22
C ASN A 36 12.17 -12.29 -18.92
N VAL A 37 11.68 -11.47 -18.00
CA VAL A 37 10.60 -11.88 -17.12
C VAL A 37 9.47 -12.13 -18.09
N PRO A 38 8.88 -13.32 -18.10
CA PRO A 38 7.53 -13.43 -18.60
C PRO A 38 6.72 -12.47 -17.72
N ILE A 39 6.45 -11.26 -18.22
CA ILE A 39 5.37 -10.45 -17.72
C ILE A 39 4.15 -11.29 -18.12
N ASN A 40 3.81 -12.26 -17.27
CA ASN A 40 2.52 -12.88 -17.26
C ASN A 40 1.58 -11.72 -16.95
N ARG A 41 1.15 -11.01 -18.00
CA ARG A 41 0.12 -9.99 -17.94
C ARG A 41 -1.14 -10.77 -17.59
N ARG A 42 -1.27 -11.14 -16.30
CA ARG A 42 -2.54 -11.59 -15.76
C ARG A 42 -3.54 -10.55 -16.22
N LYS A 43 -4.56 -11.01 -16.94
CA LYS A 43 -5.63 -10.16 -17.46
C LYS A 43 -6.17 -9.37 -16.27
N LYS A 44 -5.70 -8.13 -16.07
CA LYS A 44 -6.12 -7.30 -14.93
C LYS A 44 -7.63 -7.13 -15.08
N GLY A 45 -8.36 -7.38 -14.00
CA GLY A 45 -9.81 -7.46 -13.99
C GLY A 45 -10.44 -6.33 -14.80
N GLY A 46 -11.20 -6.72 -15.83
CA GLY A 46 -11.89 -5.81 -16.73
C GLY A 46 -13.30 -5.50 -16.23
N ILE A 47 -14.28 -5.51 -17.15
CA ILE A 47 -15.72 -5.29 -16.89
C ILE A 47 -16.30 -6.10 -15.72
N ILE A 48 -15.68 -7.23 -15.34
CA ILE A 48 -16.13 -8.07 -14.23
C ILE A 48 -15.81 -7.42 -12.87
N THR A 49 -14.70 -6.70 -12.71
CA THR A 49 -14.34 -6.05 -11.42
C THR A 49 -15.07 -4.73 -11.21
N MET A 50 -15.53 -4.09 -12.29
CA MET A 50 -16.24 -2.82 -12.25
C MET A 50 -17.48 -2.83 -11.31
N PRO A 51 -18.43 -3.78 -11.39
CA PRO A 51 -19.59 -3.79 -10.49
C PRO A 51 -19.20 -3.99 -9.02
N PHE A 52 -18.14 -4.76 -8.72
CA PHE A 52 -17.68 -4.95 -7.34
C PHE A 52 -17.12 -3.66 -6.74
N ILE A 53 -16.36 -2.89 -7.52
CA ILE A 53 -15.83 -1.59 -7.08
C ILE A 53 -16.98 -0.60 -6.85
N ILE A 54 -17.92 -0.51 -7.79
CA ILE A 54 -19.09 0.38 -7.69
C ILE A 54 -19.95 -0.02 -6.49
N ALA A 55 -20.20 -1.32 -6.29
CA ALA A 55 -20.97 -1.80 -5.15
C ALA A 55 -20.28 -1.47 -3.83
N ASN A 56 -18.96 -1.64 -3.74
CA ASN A 56 -18.20 -1.27 -2.54
C ASN A 56 -18.32 0.23 -2.24
N GLU A 57 -18.10 1.08 -3.24
CA GLU A 57 -18.24 2.54 -3.12
C GLU A 57 -19.66 2.95 -2.70
N ALA A 58 -20.68 2.36 -3.33
CA ALA A 58 -22.08 2.63 -3.04
C ALA A 58 -22.47 2.19 -1.61
N LEU A 59 -21.97 1.05 -1.15
CA LEU A 59 -22.20 0.55 0.21
C LEU A 59 -21.53 1.44 1.25
N GLU A 60 -20.30 1.86 1.01
CA GLU A 60 -19.59 2.79 1.90
C GLU A 60 -20.35 4.12 2.03
N SER A 61 -20.72 4.70 0.89
CA SER A 61 -21.50 5.94 0.84
C SER A 61 -22.83 5.78 1.58
N THR A 62 -23.59 4.73 1.28
CA THR A 62 -24.92 4.49 1.86
C THR A 62 -24.84 4.25 3.37
N ALA A 63 -23.86 3.47 3.83
CA ALA A 63 -23.62 3.24 5.24
C ALA A 63 -23.32 4.56 5.96
N SER A 64 -22.46 5.41 5.37
CA SER A 64 -22.11 6.71 5.95
C SER A 64 -23.32 7.64 6.06
N TYR A 65 -24.09 7.80 4.98
CA TYR A 65 -25.28 8.66 4.96
C TYR A 65 -26.39 8.17 5.90
N GLY A 66 -26.60 6.86 6.03
CA GLY A 66 -27.60 6.28 6.92
C GLY A 66 -27.18 6.29 8.39
N LEU A 67 -25.90 6.07 8.67
CA LEU A 67 -25.40 5.92 10.04
C LEU A 67 -25.28 7.26 10.77
N LEU A 68 -24.74 8.30 10.12
CA LEU A 68 -24.51 9.62 10.73
C LEU A 68 -25.75 10.20 11.43
N PRO A 69 -26.90 10.38 10.75
CA PRO A 69 -28.08 10.99 11.36
C PRO A 69 -28.72 10.08 12.42
N ASN A 70 -28.68 8.76 12.22
CA ASN A 70 -29.19 7.79 13.18
C ASN A 70 -28.40 7.81 14.49
N MET A 71 -27.07 7.82 14.40
CA MET A 71 -26.20 7.95 15.58
C MET A 71 -26.41 9.29 16.28
N THR A 72 -26.38 10.38 15.52
CA THR A 72 -26.58 11.75 16.04
C THR A 72 -27.91 11.88 16.80
N LYS A 73 -29.00 11.34 16.24
CA LYS A 73 -30.31 11.32 16.86
C LYS A 73 -30.35 10.46 18.12
N TYR A 74 -29.74 9.27 18.10
CA TYR A 74 -29.70 8.35 19.25
C TYR A 74 -28.94 8.96 20.44
N LEU A 75 -27.79 9.59 20.18
CA LEU A 75 -27.00 10.27 21.20
C LEU A 75 -27.78 11.42 21.87
N MET A 76 -28.52 12.20 21.08
CA MET A 76 -29.30 13.31 21.62
C MET A 76 -30.56 12.84 22.35
N LYS A 77 -31.29 11.86 21.81
CA LYS A 77 -32.59 11.45 22.32
C LYS A 77 -32.49 10.44 23.46
N ASP A 78 -31.81 9.33 23.23
CA ASP A 78 -31.79 8.20 24.16
C ASP A 78 -30.68 8.33 25.18
N TYR A 79 -29.51 8.82 24.74
CA TYR A 79 -28.37 9.07 25.64
C TYR A 79 -28.42 10.44 26.33
N ARG A 80 -29.41 11.28 25.97
CA ARG A 80 -29.62 12.64 26.52
C ARG A 80 -28.34 13.48 26.57
N MET A 81 -27.42 13.26 25.65
CA MET A 81 -26.18 14.03 25.58
C MET A 81 -26.45 15.43 25.05
N GLY A 82 -25.75 16.43 25.60
CA GLY A 82 -25.72 17.76 25.03
C GLY A 82 -25.13 17.75 23.61
N ILE A 83 -25.57 18.69 22.78
CA ILE A 83 -25.17 18.80 21.36
C ILE A 83 -23.64 18.81 21.24
N THR A 84 -22.95 19.53 22.12
CA THR A 84 -21.48 19.61 22.15
C THR A 84 -20.81 18.25 22.37
N THR A 85 -21.30 17.46 23.34
CA THR A 85 -20.75 16.13 23.63
C THR A 85 -21.04 15.14 22.51
N ALA A 86 -22.24 15.19 21.92
CA ALA A 86 -22.60 14.37 20.78
C ALA A 86 -21.72 14.65 19.55
N GLN A 87 -21.42 15.93 19.28
CA GLN A 87 -20.49 16.31 18.21
C GLN A 87 -19.08 15.80 18.47
N ASN A 88 -18.56 15.88 19.70
CA ASN A 88 -17.25 15.34 20.02
C ASN A 88 -17.16 13.82 19.73
N LEU A 89 -18.23 13.06 20.00
CA LEU A 89 -18.27 11.63 19.65
C LEU A 89 -18.31 11.41 18.14
N LEU A 90 -19.06 12.23 17.40
CA LEU A 90 -19.06 12.21 15.93
C LEU A 90 -17.69 12.53 15.33
N PHE A 91 -16.96 13.50 15.91
CA PHE A 91 -15.58 13.79 15.52
C PHE A 91 -14.66 12.60 15.78
N PHE A 92 -14.79 11.94 16.94
CA PHE A 92 -14.01 10.74 17.24
C PHE A 92 -14.36 9.59 16.28
N TRP A 93 -15.64 9.41 15.98
CA TRP A 93 -16.09 8.42 14.99
C TRP A 93 -15.47 8.70 13.61
N SER A 94 -15.54 9.95 13.14
CA SER A 94 -14.92 10.36 11.88
C SER A 94 -13.40 10.16 11.89
N ALA A 95 -12.72 10.50 12.98
CA ALA A 95 -11.30 10.22 13.13
C ALA A 95 -11.02 8.72 13.02
N ALA A 96 -11.78 7.89 13.76
CA ALA A 96 -11.62 6.44 13.73
C ALA A 96 -11.83 5.87 12.32
N THR A 97 -12.86 6.29 11.57
CA THR A 97 -13.09 5.83 10.19
C THR A 97 -11.96 6.22 9.24
N ASN A 98 -11.29 7.35 9.47
CA ASN A 98 -10.12 7.76 8.69
C ASN A 98 -8.84 6.99 9.07
N PHE A 99 -8.67 6.61 10.34
CA PHE A 99 -7.53 5.81 10.80
C PHE A 99 -7.68 4.32 10.51
N LEU A 100 -8.92 3.82 10.43
CA LEU A 100 -9.22 2.40 10.27
C LEU A 100 -8.58 1.78 9.02
N PRO A 101 -8.54 2.42 7.83
CA PRO A 101 -7.81 1.91 6.67
C PRO A 101 -6.29 1.82 6.90
N LEU A 102 -5.71 2.75 7.68
CA LEU A 102 -4.28 2.74 8.00
C LEU A 102 -3.94 1.55 8.90
N ILE A 103 -4.73 1.37 9.97
CA ILE A 103 -4.59 0.23 10.89
C ILE A 103 -4.87 -1.07 10.13
N GLY A 104 -5.91 -1.09 9.31
CA GLY A 104 -6.28 -2.22 8.47
C GLY A 104 -5.18 -2.58 7.48
N ALA A 105 -4.51 -1.60 6.87
CA ALA A 105 -3.37 -1.81 5.98
C ALA A 105 -2.15 -2.33 6.75
N PHE A 106 -1.85 -1.80 7.94
CA PHE A 106 -0.75 -2.27 8.77
C PHE A 106 -0.96 -3.72 9.26
N VAL A 107 -2.18 -4.03 9.70
CA VAL A 107 -2.59 -5.39 10.04
C VAL A 107 -2.57 -6.25 8.79
N ALA A 108 -3.07 -5.79 7.64
CA ALA A 108 -3.02 -6.57 6.42
C ALA A 108 -1.59 -6.88 6.01
N ASP A 109 -0.68 -5.91 6.03
CA ASP A 109 0.74 -6.10 5.70
C ASP A 109 1.43 -7.09 6.66
N SER A 110 1.09 -7.02 7.94
CA SER A 110 1.61 -7.95 8.95
C SER A 110 1.00 -9.36 8.83
N TYR A 111 -0.27 -9.50 8.45
CA TYR A 111 -1.03 -10.76 8.52
C TYR A 111 -1.25 -11.49 7.18
N LEU A 112 -1.30 -10.80 6.01
CA LEU A 112 -1.67 -11.40 4.72
C LEU A 112 -0.61 -12.30 4.07
N GLY A 113 0.64 -12.32 4.55
CA GLY A 113 1.68 -13.17 3.96
C GLY A 113 1.83 -14.55 4.62
N ARG A 114 1.58 -14.66 5.92
CA ARG A 114 1.92 -15.86 6.72
C ARG A 114 0.86 -16.23 7.75
N PHE A 115 0.18 -15.27 8.36
CA PHE A 115 -0.79 -15.56 9.41
C PHE A 115 -2.09 -16.17 8.90
N VAL A 116 -2.58 -15.78 7.72
CA VAL A 116 -3.80 -16.40 7.15
C VAL A 116 -3.54 -17.86 6.78
N THR A 117 -2.41 -18.16 6.14
CA THR A 117 -2.03 -19.53 5.77
C THR A 117 -1.75 -20.39 6.99
N ILE A 118 -1.05 -19.87 8.00
CA ILE A 118 -0.83 -20.57 9.28
C ILE A 118 -2.14 -20.74 10.04
N GLY A 119 -2.97 -19.71 10.12
CA GLY A 119 -4.25 -19.76 10.82
C GLY A 119 -5.20 -20.77 10.20
N LEU A 120 -5.35 -20.75 8.87
CA LEU A 120 -6.07 -21.79 8.15
C LEU A 120 -5.41 -23.15 8.35
N GLY A 121 -4.09 -23.27 8.24
CA GLY A 121 -3.37 -24.51 8.50
C GLY A 121 -3.62 -25.06 9.91
N CYS A 122 -3.66 -24.21 10.93
CA CYS A 122 -3.97 -24.57 12.31
C CYS A 122 -5.43 -25.00 12.45
N ILE A 123 -6.38 -24.25 11.90
CA ILE A 123 -7.82 -24.58 11.95
C ILE A 123 -8.08 -25.90 11.20
N PHE A 124 -7.52 -26.06 10.01
CA PHE A 124 -7.59 -27.30 9.25
C PHE A 124 -6.90 -28.44 9.97
N SER A 125 -5.73 -28.25 10.58
CA SER A 125 -5.02 -29.31 11.32
C SER A 125 -5.69 -29.67 12.64
N LEU A 126 -6.44 -28.74 13.26
CA LEU A 126 -7.25 -29.00 14.46
C LEU A 126 -8.57 -29.69 14.10
N LEU A 127 -9.23 -29.25 13.04
CA LEU A 127 -10.45 -29.88 12.52
C LEU A 127 -10.16 -31.25 11.88
N CYS A 128 -8.99 -31.39 11.27
CA CYS A 128 -8.41 -32.63 10.74
C CYS A 128 -7.38 -33.20 11.74
N GLY A 129 -7.67 -33.11 13.03
CA GLY A 129 -6.97 -33.87 14.07
C GLY A 129 -7.53 -35.29 14.18
N PRO A 130 -6.76 -36.26 14.68
CA PRO A 130 -6.68 -37.62 14.15
C PRO A 130 -7.83 -38.53 14.59
N GLY A 131 -8.63 -39.00 13.63
CA GLY A 131 -9.38 -40.25 13.76
C GLY A 131 -8.44 -41.45 13.65
N ARG A 132 -7.55 -41.63 14.63
CA ARG A 132 -6.99 -42.96 14.93
C ARG A 132 -8.04 -43.69 15.76
N SER A 133 -8.82 -44.57 15.15
CA SER A 133 -9.54 -45.61 15.88
C SER A 133 -9.83 -46.81 14.97
N ASN A 134 -9.03 -47.86 15.24
CA ASN A 134 -9.14 -49.27 14.87
C ASN A 134 -8.98 -49.64 13.39
#